data_AF-A0A2G8SLV8-F1
#
_entry.id   AF-A0A2G8SLV8-F1
#
_cell.length_a   1.000
_cell.length_b   1.000
_cell.length_c   1.000
_cell.angle_alpha   90.00
_cell.angle_beta   90.00
_cell.angle_gamma   90.00
#
_symmetry.space_group_name_H-M   'P 1'
#
loop_
_entity.id
_entity.type
_entity.pdbx_description
1 polymer ?
#
loop_
_entity_poly.entity_id
_entity_poly.type
_entity_poly.pdbx_seq_one_letter_code
_entity_poly.pdbx_strand_id
1 'polypeptide(L)'
;MAIIIAPPLPIGPDFFDIPEIFNAPALPRPEPTIKLHKRGITVHSPLQPFTVYMTKRQPEGPVYVVKAIDPSRPEVAMYDLLDQHSSSPTDHTIPHELIRCERPLVVMPYASPIEKVCNYKTSSILATFDQILEGVEHMHRLRIAHMSPPQRGTLNAMPD
;
A
#
# COMPACT_ATOMS: atom_id res chain seq x y z
N MET A 1 13.42 -6.25 7.56
CA MET A 1 12.15 -5.53 7.79
C MET A 1 12.08 -4.52 6.67
N ALA A 2 11.25 -4.75 5.66
CA ALA A 2 11.13 -3.83 4.52
C ALA A 2 10.19 -2.69 4.91
N ILE A 3 10.57 -1.45 4.65
CA ILE A 3 9.82 -0.26 5.05
C ILE A 3 9.79 0.67 3.83
N ILE A 4 8.58 1.14 3.50
CA ILE A 4 8.23 2.16 2.48
C ILE A 4 8.01 1.51 1.09
N ILE A 5 6.81 1.42 0.48
CA ILE A 5 5.66 2.33 0.37
C ILE A 5 4.35 1.52 0.38
N ALA A 6 3.48 1.74 1.35
CA ALA A 6 2.04 1.73 1.10
C ALA A 6 1.60 3.20 1.09
N PRO A 7 0.62 3.61 0.27
CA PRO A 7 0.07 4.97 0.36
C PRO A 7 -0.36 5.25 1.81
N PRO A 8 -0.27 6.51 2.27
CA PRO A 8 -0.58 6.86 3.66
C PRO A 8 -1.97 6.36 4.02
N LEU A 9 -2.05 5.47 5.01
CA LEU A 9 -3.32 5.12 5.63
C LEU A 9 -3.80 6.32 6.45
N PRO A 10 -5.08 6.69 6.38
CA PRO A 10 -5.60 7.74 7.23
C PRO A 10 -5.45 7.31 8.70
N ILE A 11 -4.76 8.14 9.48
CA ILE A 11 -4.76 8.05 10.94
C ILE A 11 -6.02 8.77 11.41
N GLY A 12 -7.03 8.01 11.79
CA GLY A 12 -8.19 8.50 12.52
C GLY A 12 -8.47 7.56 13.69
N PRO A 13 -8.73 8.07 14.90
CA PRO A 13 -9.32 7.26 15.96
C PRO A 13 -10.80 7.02 15.61
N ASP A 14 -11.40 6.05 16.29
CA ASP A 14 -12.85 5.76 16.32
C ASP A 14 -13.34 4.69 15.33
N PHE A 15 -13.14 3.44 15.77
CA PHE A 15 -14.16 2.41 15.67
C PHE A 15 -15.47 2.94 16.31
N PHE A 16 -16.55 3.05 15.54
CA PHE A 16 -17.92 2.55 15.81
C PHE A 16 -18.95 3.27 14.92
N ASP A 17 -20.00 2.52 14.62
CA ASP A 17 -21.26 2.85 13.95
C ASP A 17 -21.23 3.05 12.42
N ILE A 18 -21.53 1.94 11.75
CA ILE A 18 -21.94 1.87 10.35
C ILE A 18 -23.41 2.31 10.26
N PRO A 19 -23.74 3.49 9.71
CA PRO A 19 -25.09 3.70 9.23
C PRO A 19 -25.35 2.79 8.02
N GLU A 20 -26.54 2.21 7.98
CA GLU A 20 -27.10 1.34 6.95
C GLU A 20 -27.12 2.01 5.55
N ILE A 21 -25.96 2.12 4.91
CA ILE A 21 -25.80 2.55 3.50
C ILE A 21 -25.07 1.44 2.71
N PHE A 22 -25.02 0.22 3.25
CA PHE A 22 -24.57 -0.96 2.52
C PHE A 22 -25.75 -1.65 1.83
N ASN A 23 -26.19 -1.10 0.72
CA ASN A 23 -26.50 -1.98 -0.41
C ASN A 23 -25.31 -1.94 -1.36
N ALA A 24 -24.38 -2.86 -1.06
CA ALA A 24 -23.17 -3.26 -1.78
C ALA A 24 -22.04 -2.19 -1.88
N PRO A 25 -20.94 -2.32 -1.10
CA PRO A 25 -19.71 -1.63 -1.45
C PRO A 25 -19.21 -2.31 -2.73
N ALA A 26 -19.12 -1.57 -3.84
CA ALA A 26 -18.64 -2.14 -5.08
C ALA A 26 -17.28 -2.80 -4.86
N LEU A 27 -17.30 -4.13 -4.80
CA LEU A 27 -16.16 -5.00 -5.00
C LEU A 27 -15.42 -4.50 -6.25
N PRO A 28 -14.09 -4.68 -6.37
CA PRO A 28 -13.45 -4.57 -7.68
C PRO A 28 -14.35 -5.23 -8.73
N ARG A 29 -14.48 -4.60 -9.90
CA ARG A 29 -15.27 -5.13 -11.03
C ARG A 29 -15.03 -6.65 -11.19
N PRO A 30 -15.97 -7.41 -11.79
CA PRO A 30 -15.90 -8.86 -11.79
C PRO A 30 -14.55 -9.43 -12.24
N GLU A 31 -13.90 -8.79 -13.23
CA GLU A 31 -12.61 -9.22 -13.77
C GLU A 31 -11.45 -9.16 -12.75
N PRO A 32 -11.15 -8.01 -12.08
CA PRO A 32 -10.12 -7.98 -11.04
C PRO A 32 -10.41 -8.93 -9.87
N THR A 33 -11.69 -9.11 -9.53
CA THR A 33 -12.12 -10.07 -8.51
C THR A 33 -11.77 -11.51 -8.89
N ILE A 34 -12.03 -11.94 -10.13
CA ILE A 34 -11.70 -13.28 -10.61
C ILE A 34 -10.18 -13.54 -10.54
N LYS A 35 -9.36 -12.54 -10.89
CA LYS A 35 -7.88 -12.69 -10.85
C LYS A 35 -7.32 -12.86 -9.45
N LEU A 36 -7.94 -12.23 -8.44
CA LEU A 36 -7.59 -12.42 -7.04
C LEU A 36 -8.04 -13.80 -6.53
N HIS A 37 -9.27 -14.23 -6.87
CA HIS A 37 -9.79 -15.54 -6.45
C HIS A 37 -8.98 -16.71 -7.03
N LYS A 38 -8.51 -16.60 -8.28
CA LYS A 38 -7.58 -17.58 -8.87
C LYS A 38 -6.26 -17.73 -8.11
N ARG A 39 -5.88 -16.72 -7.31
CA ARG A 39 -4.71 -16.72 -6.42
C ARG A 39 -5.04 -17.09 -4.97
N GLY A 40 -6.30 -17.45 -4.68
CA GLY A 40 -6.76 -17.70 -3.32
C GLY A 40 -6.84 -16.43 -2.46
N ILE A 41 -6.86 -15.24 -3.07
CA ILE A 41 -6.90 -13.96 -2.36
C ILE A 41 -8.34 -13.45 -2.29
N THR A 42 -8.86 -13.31 -1.08
CA THR A 42 -10.16 -12.70 -0.80
C THR A 42 -9.98 -11.42 0.01
N VAL A 43 -10.36 -10.29 -0.59
CA VAL A 43 -10.37 -8.98 0.10
C VAL A 43 -11.51 -8.93 1.12
N HIS A 44 -11.26 -8.33 2.28
CA HIS A 44 -12.20 -8.31 3.40
C HIS A 44 -12.59 -6.88 3.80
N SER A 45 -11.63 -6.07 4.24
CA SER A 45 -11.89 -4.73 4.78
C SER A 45 -11.14 -3.64 4.02
N PRO A 46 -11.76 -2.50 3.72
CA PRO A 46 -11.05 -1.36 3.14
C PRO A 46 -10.11 -0.74 4.19
N LEU A 47 -8.85 -0.50 3.81
CA LEU A 47 -7.93 0.36 4.57
C LEU A 47 -7.99 1.81 4.08
N GLN A 48 -8.27 1.99 2.79
CA GLN A 48 -8.61 3.27 2.19
C GLN A 48 -9.82 3.02 1.28
N PRO A 49 -10.95 3.70 1.51
CA PRO A 49 -12.15 3.51 0.69
C PRO A 49 -11.84 3.57 -0.82
N PHE A 50 -12.41 2.62 -1.56
CA PHE A 50 -12.35 2.52 -3.02
C PHE A 50 -10.96 2.25 -3.66
N THR A 51 -9.90 2.18 -2.85
CA THR A 51 -8.52 2.16 -3.36
C THR A 51 -7.67 1.06 -2.75
N VAL A 52 -7.74 0.84 -1.43
CA VAL A 52 -6.86 -0.11 -0.72
C VAL A 52 -7.70 -1.01 0.18
N TYR A 53 -7.50 -2.32 0.03
CA TYR A 53 -8.20 -3.35 0.78
C TYR A 53 -7.22 -4.29 1.44
N MET A 54 -7.61 -4.88 2.57
CA MET A 54 -6.85 -5.90 3.27
C MET A 54 -7.58 -7.24 3.19
N THR A 55 -6.83 -8.33 3.08
CA THR A 55 -7.39 -9.68 3.20
C THR A 55 -7.81 -9.97 4.64
N LYS A 56 -8.65 -10.99 4.81
CA LYS A 56 -9.00 -11.47 6.15
C LYS A 56 -7.72 -11.98 6.85
N ARG A 57 -7.53 -11.60 8.11
CA ARG A 57 -6.48 -12.21 8.94
C ARG A 57 -6.79 -13.69 9.12
N GLN A 58 -5.88 -14.55 8.67
CA GLN A 58 -5.97 -15.98 8.89
C GLN A 58 -5.09 -16.37 10.10
N PRO A 59 -5.45 -17.42 10.85
CA PRO A 59 -4.61 -17.92 11.95
C PRO A 59 -3.23 -18.35 11.47
N GLU A 60 -3.17 -18.91 10.26
CA GLU A 60 -1.95 -19.31 9.59
C GLU A 60 -1.85 -18.57 8.24
N GLY A 61 -0.76 -17.82 8.05
CA GLY A 61 -0.45 -17.16 6.79
C GLY A 61 -0.38 -15.63 6.86
N PRO A 62 0.28 -15.00 5.88
CA PRO A 62 0.44 -13.56 5.82
C PRO A 62 -0.88 -12.86 5.47
N VAL A 63 -1.06 -11.66 6.04
CA VAL A 63 -2.12 -10.73 5.64
C VAL A 63 -1.62 -9.96 4.43
N TYR A 64 -2.47 -9.82 3.42
CA TYR A 64 -2.15 -9.06 2.22
C TYR A 64 -2.95 -7.78 2.13
N VAL A 65 -2.36 -6.80 1.47
CA VAL A 65 -2.99 -5.56 1.04
C VAL A 65 -3.11 -5.61 -0.48
N VAL A 66 -4.29 -5.30 -0.98
CA VAL A 66 -4.60 -5.18 -2.40
C VAL A 66 -4.96 -3.73 -2.69
N LYS A 67 -4.16 -3.09 -3.53
CA LYS A 67 -4.40 -1.73 -4.01
C LYS A 67 -4.87 -1.76 -5.46
N ALA A 68 -5.99 -1.11 -5.74
CA ALA A 68 -6.41 -0.84 -7.10
C ALA A 68 -5.68 0.40 -7.63
N ILE A 69 -5.03 0.27 -8.77
CA ILE A 69 -4.26 1.32 -9.42
C ILE A 69 -5.13 2.04 -10.44
N ASP A 70 -4.98 3.36 -10.49
CA ASP A 70 -5.57 4.18 -11.54
C ASP A 70 -4.69 4.06 -12.80
N PRO A 71 -5.19 3.47 -13.90
CA PRO A 71 -4.40 3.27 -15.12
C PRO A 71 -4.03 4.59 -15.82
N SER A 72 -4.68 5.72 -15.47
CA SER A 72 -4.32 7.04 -15.98
C SER A 72 -3.06 7.62 -15.34
N ARG A 73 -2.57 7.01 -14.25
CA ARG A 73 -1.39 7.46 -13.51
C ARG A 73 -0.18 6.58 -13.84
N PRO A 74 1.04 7.13 -13.80
CA PRO A 74 2.28 6.38 -14.08
C PRO A 74 2.65 5.37 -12.98
N GLU A 75 1.76 5.07 -12.03
CA GLU A 75 2.04 4.21 -10.89
C GLU A 75 2.38 2.77 -11.31
N VAL A 76 1.75 2.23 -12.36
CA VAL A 76 2.10 0.90 -12.90
C VAL A 76 3.55 0.84 -13.38
N ALA A 77 4.01 1.88 -14.08
CA ALA A 77 5.38 1.96 -14.56
C ALA A 77 6.40 2.07 -13.43
N MET A 78 6.01 2.61 -12.26
CA MET A 78 6.86 2.65 -11.07
C MET A 78 7.07 1.25 -10.49
N TYR A 79 6.01 0.45 -10.36
CA TYR A 79 6.14 -0.95 -9.91
C TYR A 79 6.96 -1.78 -10.90
N ASP A 80 6.77 -1.58 -12.21
CA ASP A 80 7.58 -2.26 -13.23
C ASP A 80 9.06 -1.93 -13.13
N LEU A 81 9.40 -0.68 -12.77
CA LEU A 81 10.77 -0.26 -12.56
C LEU A 81 11.34 -0.86 -11.27
N LEU A 82 10.55 -0.93 -10.19
CA LEU A 82 10.96 -1.58 -8.94
C LEU A 82 11.22 -3.08 -9.14
N ASP A 83 10.32 -3.78 -9.84
CA ASP A 83 10.47 -5.21 -10.15
C ASP A 83 11.78 -5.49 -10.92
N GLN A 84 12.15 -4.63 -11.87
CA GLN A 84 13.41 -4.74 -12.63
C GLN A 84 14.66 -4.62 -11.76
N HIS A 85 14.56 -3.94 -10.61
CA HIS A 85 15.67 -3.68 -9.69
C HIS A 85 15.55 -4.41 -8.34
N SER A 86 14.59 -5.33 -8.21
CA SER A 86 14.28 -6.09 -6.99
C SER A 86 15.40 -6.98 -6.44
N SER A 87 16.45 -7.22 -7.23
CA SER A 87 17.64 -7.96 -6.78
C SER A 87 18.69 -7.09 -6.07
N SER A 88 18.43 -5.78 -5.96
CA SER A 88 19.33 -4.86 -5.29
C SER A 88 19.38 -5.14 -3.78
N PRO A 89 20.57 -5.25 -3.16
CA PRO A 89 20.68 -5.45 -1.72
C PRO A 89 20.19 -4.23 -0.90
N THR A 90 20.05 -3.08 -1.55
CA THR A 90 19.50 -1.86 -0.95
C THR A 90 18.00 -1.67 -1.23
N ASP A 91 17.35 -2.66 -1.84
CA ASP A 91 15.91 -2.62 -2.04
C ASP A 91 15.20 -2.98 -0.73
N HIS A 92 14.80 -1.94 0.00
CA HIS A 92 13.97 -2.06 1.19
C HIS A 92 12.49 -1.80 0.90
N THR A 93 12.10 -1.79 -0.37
CA THR A 93 10.69 -1.61 -0.75
C THR A 93 9.85 -2.81 -0.33
N ILE A 94 8.54 -2.57 -0.16
CA ILE A 94 7.62 -3.66 0.18
C ILE A 94 7.53 -4.61 -1.03
N PRO A 95 7.81 -5.92 -0.84
CA PRO A 95 7.64 -6.90 -1.91
C PRO A 95 6.22 -6.86 -2.46
N HIS A 96 6.08 -6.90 -3.77
CA HIS A 96 4.77 -6.74 -4.40
C HIS A 96 4.59 -7.67 -5.61
N GLU A 97 3.33 -7.92 -5.96
CA GLU A 97 2.92 -8.56 -7.19
C GLU A 97 1.97 -7.62 -7.94
N LEU A 98 2.34 -7.23 -9.16
CA LEU A 98 1.50 -6.46 -10.06
C LEU A 98 0.61 -7.39 -10.92
N ILE A 99 -0.70 -7.37 -10.67
CA ILE A 99 -1.71 -8.06 -11.46
C ILE A 99 -2.22 -7.11 -12.55
N ARG A 100 -1.84 -7.37 -13.80
CA ARG A 100 -2.28 -6.59 -14.96
C ARG A 100 -3.70 -6.98 -15.39
N CYS A 101 -4.59 -6.00 -15.39
CA CYS A 101 -5.94 -6.09 -15.95
C CYS A 101 -6.46 -4.70 -16.34
N GLU A 102 -7.73 -4.58 -16.74
CA GLU A 102 -8.37 -3.30 -17.09
C GLU A 102 -8.14 -2.24 -15.99
N ARG A 103 -8.19 -2.68 -14.72
CA ARG A 103 -7.84 -1.86 -13.56
C ARG A 103 -6.74 -2.57 -12.75
N PRO A 104 -5.46 -2.29 -13.03
CA PRO A 104 -4.34 -3.03 -12.44
C PRO A 104 -4.40 -3.06 -10.91
N LEU A 105 -3.95 -4.17 -10.34
CA LEU A 105 -3.91 -4.35 -8.89
C LEU A 105 -2.49 -4.61 -8.43
N VAL A 106 -2.15 -4.12 -7.25
CA VAL A 106 -0.90 -4.46 -6.57
C VAL A 106 -1.23 -5.20 -5.31
N VAL A 107 -0.68 -6.40 -5.17
CA VAL A 107 -0.77 -7.22 -3.97
C VAL A 107 0.55 -7.12 -3.24
N MET A 108 0.51 -6.83 -1.94
CA MET A 108 1.71 -6.70 -1.10
C MET A 108 1.41 -7.24 0.31
N PRO A 109 2.41 -7.70 1.09
CA PRO A 109 2.18 -8.05 2.48
C PRO A 109 1.74 -6.82 3.27
N TYR A 110 0.90 -7.04 4.28
CA TYR A 110 0.53 -5.98 5.22
C TYR A 110 1.75 -5.58 6.06
N ALA A 111 2.23 -4.37 5.85
CA ALA A 111 3.24 -3.75 6.70
C ALA A 111 2.55 -2.99 7.85
N SER A 112 2.88 -3.37 9.08
CA SER A 112 2.43 -2.64 10.26
C SER A 112 3.07 -1.24 10.31
N PRO A 113 2.38 -0.23 10.88
CA PRO A 113 2.98 1.08 11.14
C PRO A 113 4.30 0.95 11.92
N ILE A 114 5.29 1.78 11.58
CA ILE A 114 6.64 1.75 12.17
C ILE A 114 6.58 1.80 13.70
N GLU A 115 5.66 2.60 14.27
CA GLU A 115 5.42 2.73 15.71
C GLU A 115 5.11 1.40 16.42
N LYS A 116 4.55 0.43 15.69
CA LYS A 116 4.20 -0.90 16.22
C LYS A 116 5.31 -1.92 16.07
N VAL A 117 6.33 -1.63 15.25
CA VAL A 117 7.40 -2.58 14.92
C VAL A 117 8.73 -2.17 15.56
N CYS A 118 8.98 -0.86 15.70
CA CYS A 118 10.10 -0.35 16.47
C CYS A 118 9.88 -0.63 17.96
N ASN A 119 10.84 -1.28 18.61
CA ASN A 119 10.91 -1.22 20.06
C ASN A 119 11.52 0.12 20.49
N TYR A 120 11.26 0.56 21.72
CA TYR A 120 11.75 1.85 22.26
C TYR A 120 13.27 1.90 22.49
N LYS A 121 14.05 0.93 22.00
CA LYS A 121 15.53 1.00 22.08
C LYS A 121 16.05 1.86 20.95
N THR A 122 16.94 2.78 21.28
CA THR A 122 17.63 3.65 20.32
C THR A 122 18.26 2.87 19.17
N SER A 123 18.87 1.71 19.42
CA SER A 123 19.46 0.89 18.36
C SER A 123 18.44 0.35 17.35
N SER A 124 17.24 -0.04 17.80
CA SER A 124 16.16 -0.50 16.92
C SER A 124 15.63 0.64 16.06
N ILE A 125 15.50 1.82 16.66
CA ILE A 125 15.07 3.04 15.96
C ILE A 125 16.09 3.40 14.88
N LEU A 126 17.38 3.47 15.23
CA LEU A 126 18.44 3.80 14.27
C LEU A 126 18.53 2.79 13.13
N ALA A 127 18.45 1.48 13.41
CA ALA A 127 18.43 0.45 12.36
C ALA A 127 17.22 0.56 11.42
N THR A 128 16.07 0.99 11.93
CA THR A 128 14.86 1.24 11.12
C THR A 128 15.09 2.44 10.20
N PHE A 129 15.64 3.54 10.73
CA PHE A 129 15.95 4.71 9.92
C PHE A 129 17.02 4.43 8.86
N ASP A 130 18.01 3.60 9.17
CA ASP A 130 19.05 3.18 8.22
C ASP A 130 18.43 2.47 7.01
N GLN A 131 17.57 1.47 7.24
CA GLN A 131 16.82 0.78 6.17
C GLN A 131 15.94 1.72 5.34
N ILE A 132 15.28 2.67 6.00
CA ILE A 132 14.47 3.69 5.33
C ILE A 132 15.34 4.55 4.39
N LEU A 133 16.48 5.02 4.87
CA LEU A 133 17.38 5.87 4.09
C LEU A 133 17.99 5.11 2.91
N GLU A 134 18.42 3.87 3.11
CA GLU A 134 18.90 3.01 2.03
C GLU A 134 17.82 2.78 0.95
N GLY A 135 16.58 2.52 1.36
CA GLY A 135 15.45 2.36 0.44
C GLY A 135 15.11 3.64 -0.32
N VAL A 136 15.11 4.79 0.35
CA VAL A 136 14.90 6.10 -0.29
C VAL A 136 16.03 6.43 -1.26
N GLU A 137 17.27 6.18 -0.88
CA GLU A 137 18.42 6.38 -1.76
C GLU A 137 18.32 5.47 -3.00
N HIS A 138 17.92 4.21 -2.83
CA HIS A 138 17.66 3.30 -3.94
C HIS A 138 16.59 3.85 -4.89
N MET A 139 15.45 4.31 -4.38
CA MET A 139 14.39 4.93 -5.19
C MET A 139 14.88 6.19 -5.93
N HIS A 140 15.70 7.03 -5.27
CA HIS A 140 16.29 8.21 -5.89
C HIS A 140 17.23 7.85 -7.05
N ARG A 141 18.01 6.76 -6.95
CA ARG A 141 18.83 6.26 -8.06
C ARG A 141 17.95 5.85 -9.25
N LEU A 142 16.75 5.34 -8.99
CA LEU A 142 15.73 5.01 -10.00
C LEU A 142 14.92 6.24 -10.48
N ARG A 143 15.24 7.45 -9.99
CA ARG A 143 14.53 8.71 -10.26
C ARG A 143 13.05 8.68 -9.83
N ILE A 144 12.73 7.87 -8.83
CA ILE A 144 11.41 7.85 -8.19
C ILE A 144 11.47 8.80 -6.99
N ALA A 145 10.67 9.87 -7.02
CA ALA A 145 10.47 10.73 -5.87
C ALA A 145 9.31 10.20 -5.02
N HIS A 146 9.57 9.94 -3.73
CA HIS A 146 8.53 9.57 -2.77
C HIS A 146 7.69 10.80 -2.39
N MET A 147 6.81 11.23 -3.30
CA MET A 147 5.85 12.31 -3.05
C MET A 147 4.50 11.69 -2.71
N SER A 148 4.05 11.86 -1.46
CA SER A 148 2.67 11.53 -1.10
C SER A 148 1.72 12.40 -1.92
N PRO A 149 0.71 11.83 -2.62
CA PRO A 149 -0.27 12.65 -3.31
C PRO A 149 -1.04 13.52 -2.30
N PRO A 150 -1.47 14.74 -2.69
CA PRO A 150 -2.30 15.56 -1.83
C PRO A 150 -3.58 14.81 -1.46
N GLN A 151 -3.93 14.85 -0.16
CA GLN A 151 -5.15 14.23 0.33
C GLN A 151 -6.34 14.97 -0.30
N ARG A 152 -7.20 14.27 -1.05
CA ARG A 152 -8.49 14.83 -1.50
C ARG A 152 -9.28 15.21 -0.25
N GLY A 153 -9.34 16.51 0.04
CA GLY A 153 -10.00 17.06 1.23
C GLY A 153 -9.39 18.37 1.73
N THR A 154 -8.14 18.70 1.42
CA THR A 154 -7.56 20.02 1.71
C THR A 154 -7.83 20.98 0.57
N LEU A 155 -9.08 21.44 0.46
CA LEU A 155 -9.37 22.72 -0.17
C LEU A 155 -8.92 23.81 0.80
N ASN A 156 -7.63 24.13 0.79
CA ASN A 156 -7.20 25.43 1.27
C ASN A 156 -7.67 26.42 0.20
N ALA A 157 -8.87 26.95 0.37
CA ALA A 157 -9.24 28.21 -0.26
C ALA A 157 -8.22 29.24 0.21
N MET A 158 -7.30 29.62 -0.67
CA MET A 158 -6.50 30.82 -0.49
C MET A 158 -7.43 31.98 -0.86
N PRO A 159 -7.80 32.87 0.08
CA PRO A 159 -8.46 34.10 -0.31
C PRO A 159 -7.45 35.02 -1.02
N ASP A 160 -7.93 35.70 -2.05
CA ASP A 160 -7.21 36.75 -2.79
C ASP A 160 -6.79 37.92 -1.90
#